data_AF-A0A0W8CXX9-F1
#
_entry.id   AF-A0A0W8CXX9-F1
#
_cell.length_a   1.000
_cell.length_b   1.000
_cell.length_c   1.000
_cell.angle_alpha   90.00
_cell.angle_beta   90.00
_cell.angle_gamma   90.00
#
_symmetry.space_group_name_H-M   'P 1'
#
loop_
_entity.id
_entity.type
_entity.pdbx_description
1 polymer ?
#
loop_
_entity_poly.entity_id
_entity_poly.type
_entity_poly.pdbx_seq_one_letter_code
_entity_poly.pdbx_strand_id
1 'polypeptide(L)'
;MRPRVSSVDSTAKTHEGEFIGLHFKEKKHDRKWQIFNLARRLGAAVSACVYVYASMTATWWALHVLGGARNPTETLRVFTSSLIKDYVGDGLISSSSLVLDVLGNDTTPRDYVLYLESSTNTSTDGCNGLPHFDTAIYSYDFLSQGYEDMVSSIKYNVTTLADLELVIVVVDCSFSQLEAGDPSEVRVYNLVRSRNDISNLYLVTVSLSVQEYEQRDHNKHGPAVLGMLTTCKTRM
;
A
#
# COMPACT_ATOMS: atom_id res chain seq x y z
N MET A 1 -27.66 -95.84 75.83
CA MET A 1 -27.88 -95.42 74.42
C MET A 1 -27.87 -93.90 74.39
N ARG A 2 -26.88 -93.27 73.75
CA ARG A 2 -26.87 -91.82 73.49
C ARG A 2 -27.92 -91.52 72.39
N PRO A 3 -28.44 -90.28 72.34
CA PRO A 3 -27.85 -89.39 71.35
C PRO A 3 -27.44 -88.04 71.94
N ARG A 4 -26.30 -87.59 71.43
CA ARG A 4 -25.72 -86.26 71.58
C ARG A 4 -26.31 -85.45 70.43
N VAL A 5 -26.92 -84.31 70.72
CA VAL A 5 -27.27 -83.30 69.70
C VAL A 5 -26.45 -82.05 70.00
N SER A 6 -25.58 -81.73 69.06
CA SER A 6 -24.86 -80.46 68.88
C SER A 6 -25.88 -79.35 68.59
N SER A 7 -25.71 -78.08 68.92
CA SER A 7 -24.69 -77.17 68.37
C SER A 7 -25.21 -75.74 68.58
N VAL A 8 -24.28 -74.78 68.51
CA VAL A 8 -24.44 -73.35 68.21
C VAL A 8 -24.68 -72.41 69.40
N ASP A 9 -23.55 -71.80 69.78
CA ASP A 9 -23.31 -70.41 70.14
C ASP A 9 -24.51 -69.45 70.18
N SER A 10 -24.68 -68.84 71.34
CA SER A 10 -25.08 -67.44 71.39
C SER A 10 -24.66 -66.83 72.73
N THR A 11 -23.61 -66.02 72.73
CA THR A 11 -23.55 -64.89 73.66
C THR A 11 -22.77 -63.76 73.03
N ALA A 12 -23.54 -62.74 72.64
CA ALA A 12 -23.06 -61.45 72.21
C ALA A 12 -22.20 -60.77 73.29
N LYS A 13 -21.09 -60.17 72.86
CA LYS A 13 -20.47 -58.99 73.47
C LYS A 13 -19.93 -58.11 72.33
N THR A 14 -20.73 -57.16 71.88
CA THR A 14 -20.57 -55.70 72.12
C THR A 14 -19.19 -55.13 71.77
N HIS A 15 -19.11 -54.61 70.54
CA HIS A 15 -18.85 -53.21 70.22
C HIS A 15 -17.51 -52.57 70.66
N GLU A 16 -16.50 -52.66 69.79
CA GLU A 16 -15.55 -51.58 69.46
C GLU A 16 -15.30 -51.75 67.94
N GLY A 17 -15.62 -50.81 67.06
CA GLY A 17 -15.21 -49.42 67.08
C GLY A 17 -14.14 -49.13 66.02
N GLU A 18 -14.10 -49.84 64.89
CA GLU A 18 -13.18 -49.52 63.78
C GLU A 18 -13.95 -48.87 62.62
N PHE A 19 -14.05 -47.54 62.69
CA PHE A 19 -14.43 -46.72 61.55
C PHE A 19 -13.36 -46.87 60.47
N ILE A 20 -13.60 -47.73 59.48
CA ILE A 20 -12.88 -47.68 58.21
C ILE A 20 -13.30 -46.38 57.53
N GLY A 21 -12.50 -45.34 57.75
CA GLY A 21 -12.58 -44.09 57.01
C GLY A 21 -12.31 -44.38 55.54
N LEU A 22 -13.37 -44.56 54.75
CA LEU A 22 -13.32 -44.38 53.31
C LEU A 22 -12.93 -42.92 53.06
N HIS A 23 -11.63 -42.68 52.89
CA HIS A 23 -11.10 -41.44 52.37
C HIS A 23 -11.68 -41.22 50.95
N PHE A 24 -12.82 -40.56 50.85
CA PHE A 24 -13.24 -39.87 49.64
C PHE A 24 -12.35 -38.65 49.45
N LYS A 25 -11.16 -38.86 48.92
CA LYS A 25 -10.28 -37.79 48.47
C LYS A 25 -10.27 -37.79 46.94
N GLU A 26 -11.19 -37.04 46.32
CA GLU A 26 -11.21 -36.60 44.91
C GLU A 26 -12.61 -36.03 44.63
N LYS A 27 -12.88 -34.85 44.05
CA LYS A 27 -12.34 -34.23 42.82
C LYS A 27 -12.56 -32.71 42.87
N LYS A 28 -11.57 -31.92 43.33
CA LYS A 28 -11.61 -30.45 43.13
C LYS A 28 -10.56 -29.96 42.13
N HIS A 29 -9.47 -30.70 41.96
CA HIS A 29 -8.42 -30.41 40.99
C HIS A 29 -8.90 -30.67 39.54
N ASP A 30 -9.71 -31.70 39.33
CA ASP A 30 -10.24 -32.05 37.99
C ASP A 30 -11.22 -31.02 37.42
N ARG A 31 -12.09 -30.42 38.25
CA ARG A 31 -13.16 -29.55 37.73
C ARG A 31 -12.61 -28.29 37.06
N LYS A 32 -11.54 -27.69 37.61
CA LYS A 32 -10.88 -26.51 37.01
C LYS A 32 -10.17 -26.87 35.71
N TRP A 33 -9.48 -28.02 35.68
CA TRP A 33 -8.79 -28.51 34.47
C TRP A 33 -9.78 -28.92 33.37
N GLN A 34 -10.92 -29.50 33.74
CA GLN A 34 -12.03 -29.82 32.85
C GLN A 34 -12.67 -28.54 32.29
N ILE A 35 -12.93 -27.52 33.12
CA ILE A 35 -13.44 -26.21 32.68
C ILE A 35 -12.43 -25.53 31.74
N PHE A 36 -11.14 -25.55 32.07
CA PHE A 36 -10.09 -24.99 31.22
C PHE A 36 -10.01 -25.70 29.86
N ASN A 37 -10.05 -27.04 29.84
CA ASN A 37 -10.07 -27.81 28.59
C ASN A 37 -11.34 -27.56 27.77
N LEU A 38 -12.49 -27.38 28.43
CA LEU A 38 -13.74 -27.03 27.76
C LEU A 38 -13.66 -25.62 27.15
N ALA A 39 -13.18 -24.63 27.90
CA ALA A 39 -12.99 -23.26 27.44
C ALA A 39 -11.99 -23.18 26.29
N ARG A 40 -10.86 -23.91 26.36
CA ARG A 40 -9.89 -24.02 25.28
C ARG A 40 -10.49 -24.64 24.02
N ARG A 41 -11.30 -25.70 24.16
CA ARG A 41 -11.99 -26.33 23.03
C ARG A 41 -13.04 -25.42 22.41
N LEU A 42 -13.80 -24.70 23.23
CA LEU A 42 -14.75 -23.69 22.76
C LEU A 42 -14.02 -22.54 22.05
N GLY A 43 -12.90 -22.06 22.60
CA GLY A 43 -12.06 -21.05 21.96
C GLY A 43 -11.53 -21.51 20.61
N ALA A 44 -11.05 -22.74 20.51
CA ALA A 44 -10.60 -23.34 19.24
C ALA A 44 -11.73 -23.48 18.22
N ALA A 45 -12.94 -23.85 18.67
CA ALA A 45 -14.12 -23.93 17.82
C ALA A 45 -14.53 -22.55 17.30
N VAL A 46 -14.56 -21.53 18.17
CA VAL A 46 -14.86 -20.14 17.80
C VAL A 46 -13.82 -19.61 16.83
N SER A 47 -12.52 -19.82 17.08
CA SER A 47 -11.47 -19.39 16.16
C SER A 47 -11.59 -20.06 14.79
N ALA A 48 -11.97 -21.34 14.74
CA ALA A 48 -12.22 -22.03 13.49
C ALA A 48 -13.43 -21.44 12.73
N CYS A 49 -14.52 -21.12 13.43
CA CYS A 49 -15.67 -20.45 12.83
C CYS A 49 -15.32 -19.06 12.29
N VAL A 50 -14.55 -18.26 13.04
CA VAL A 50 -14.09 -16.94 12.60
C VAL A 50 -13.17 -17.06 11.39
N TYR A 51 -12.25 -18.03 11.39
CA TYR A 51 -11.37 -18.28 10.26
C TYR A 51 -12.17 -18.64 9.01
N VAL A 52 -13.10 -19.60 9.11
CA VAL A 52 -13.96 -19.99 7.98
C VAL A 52 -14.78 -18.81 7.47
N TYR A 53 -15.37 -18.01 8.38
CA TYR A 53 -16.12 -16.82 8.00
C TYR A 53 -15.23 -15.80 7.27
N ALA A 54 -14.08 -15.46 7.82
CA ALA A 54 -13.13 -14.54 7.21
C ALA A 54 -12.65 -15.06 5.84
N SER A 55 -12.28 -16.34 5.73
CA SER A 55 -11.85 -16.95 4.47
C SER A 55 -12.98 -16.96 3.43
N MET A 56 -14.21 -17.29 3.81
CA MET A 56 -15.36 -17.29 2.90
C MET A 56 -15.71 -15.87 2.44
N THR A 57 -15.70 -14.89 3.34
CA THR A 57 -15.91 -13.49 2.96
C THR A 57 -14.81 -12.97 2.05
N ALA A 58 -13.54 -13.27 2.33
CA ALA A 58 -12.42 -12.87 1.48
C ALA A 58 -12.51 -13.53 0.09
N THR A 59 -12.86 -14.82 0.03
CA THR A 59 -13.08 -15.53 -1.23
C THR A 59 -14.26 -14.95 -2.00
N TRP A 60 -15.34 -14.59 -1.30
CA TRP A 60 -16.49 -13.93 -1.90
C TRP A 60 -16.10 -12.59 -2.51
N TRP A 61 -15.39 -11.73 -1.78
CA TRP A 61 -14.88 -10.46 -2.29
C TRP A 61 -13.90 -10.67 -3.46
N ALA A 62 -13.01 -11.64 -3.38
CA ALA A 62 -12.10 -11.98 -4.47
C ALA A 62 -12.85 -12.44 -5.72
N LEU A 63 -13.87 -13.29 -5.58
CA LEU A 63 -14.73 -13.71 -6.70
C LEU A 63 -15.59 -12.55 -7.22
N HIS A 64 -15.99 -11.62 -6.36
CA HIS A 64 -16.74 -10.43 -6.74
C HIS A 64 -15.85 -9.51 -7.61
N VAL A 65 -14.61 -9.28 -7.20
CA VAL A 65 -13.60 -8.51 -7.95
C VAL A 65 -13.24 -9.23 -9.26
N LEU A 66 -12.93 -10.53 -9.23
CA LEU A 66 -12.61 -11.32 -10.42
C LEU A 66 -13.80 -11.45 -11.39
N GLY A 67 -15.03 -11.39 -10.87
CA GLY A 67 -16.27 -11.43 -11.64
C GLY A 67 -16.61 -10.10 -12.33
N GLY A 68 -15.72 -9.10 -12.25
CA GLY A 68 -15.93 -7.79 -12.86
C GLY A 68 -17.07 -7.02 -12.19
N ALA A 69 -17.28 -7.21 -10.89
CA ALA A 69 -18.19 -6.36 -10.16
C ALA A 69 -17.75 -4.90 -10.34
N ARG A 70 -18.71 -4.06 -10.71
CA ARG A 70 -18.45 -2.64 -10.93
C ARG A 70 -17.88 -2.05 -9.65
N ASN A 71 -16.58 -1.73 -9.67
CA ASN A 71 -16.01 -0.83 -8.69
C ASN A 71 -16.87 0.45 -8.76
N PRO A 72 -17.34 1.02 -7.63
CA PRO A 72 -17.97 2.33 -7.67
C PRO A 72 -17.11 3.27 -8.51
N THR A 73 -17.73 4.12 -9.31
CA THR A 73 -17.01 5.11 -10.12
C THR A 73 -16.07 5.87 -9.21
N GLU A 74 -14.76 5.56 -9.29
CA GLU A 74 -13.76 6.29 -8.52
C GLU A 74 -13.85 7.72 -9.02
N THR A 75 -14.33 8.61 -8.16
CA THR A 75 -14.31 10.04 -8.42
C THR A 75 -12.86 10.42 -8.66
N LEU A 76 -12.58 11.21 -9.70
CA LEU A 76 -11.26 11.78 -9.96
C LEU A 76 -10.72 12.37 -8.65
N ARG A 77 -9.79 11.65 -7.99
CA ARG A 77 -9.17 12.13 -6.77
C ARG A 77 -8.16 13.18 -7.20
N VAL A 78 -8.28 14.37 -6.63
CA VAL A 78 -7.32 15.43 -6.87
C VAL A 78 -6.12 15.13 -5.98
N PHE A 79 -5.09 14.62 -6.60
CA PHE A 79 -3.84 14.34 -5.93
C PHE A 79 -2.97 15.59 -5.94
N THR A 80 -2.51 15.99 -4.77
CA THR A 80 -1.85 17.27 -4.56
C THR A 80 -0.34 17.11 -4.59
N SER A 81 0.34 18.05 -5.23
CA SER A 81 1.79 18.24 -5.20
C SER A 81 2.02 19.72 -4.88
N SER A 82 2.47 20.00 -3.66
CA SER A 82 2.47 21.36 -3.12
C SER A 82 3.79 22.09 -3.34
N LEU A 83 4.93 21.39 -3.29
CA LEU A 83 6.25 22.00 -3.34
C LEU A 83 6.57 22.54 -4.73
N ILE A 84 6.26 21.78 -5.79
CA ILE A 84 6.58 22.19 -7.17
C ILE A 84 5.97 23.55 -7.52
N LYS A 85 4.79 23.87 -6.96
CA LYS A 85 4.14 25.16 -7.17
C LYS A 85 5.01 26.30 -6.65
N ASP A 86 5.59 26.15 -5.46
CA ASP A 86 6.42 27.17 -4.84
C ASP A 86 7.75 27.34 -5.58
N TYR A 87 8.33 26.24 -6.09
CA TYR A 87 9.56 26.28 -6.87
C TYR A 87 9.39 26.89 -8.26
N VAL A 88 8.23 26.69 -8.88
CA VAL A 88 7.91 27.22 -10.22
C VAL A 88 7.43 28.66 -10.14
N GLY A 89 6.63 28.97 -9.12
CA GLY A 89 6.00 30.27 -8.92
C GLY A 89 4.93 30.60 -9.98
N ASP A 90 4.42 31.82 -9.92
CA ASP A 90 3.39 32.31 -10.84
C ASP A 90 3.97 33.00 -12.10
N GLY A 91 5.30 33.12 -12.17
CA GLY A 91 6.04 33.85 -13.21
C GLY A 91 6.53 32.98 -14.37
N LEU A 92 7.50 33.51 -15.14
CA LEU A 92 8.16 32.73 -16.18
C LEU A 92 8.97 31.58 -15.55
N ILE A 93 8.94 30.41 -16.19
CA ILE A 93 9.73 29.24 -15.75
C ILE A 93 11.23 29.59 -15.67
N SER A 94 11.75 30.39 -16.60
CA SER A 94 13.14 30.84 -16.60
C SER A 94 13.52 31.75 -15.44
N SER A 95 12.55 32.40 -14.80
CA SER A 95 12.75 33.23 -13.61
C SER A 95 12.34 32.53 -12.31
N SER A 96 11.99 31.25 -12.37
CA SER A 96 11.56 30.47 -11.21
C SER A 96 12.74 30.15 -10.27
N SER A 97 12.47 29.94 -8.98
CA SER A 97 13.51 29.54 -8.02
C SER A 97 14.07 28.16 -8.36
N LEU A 98 13.28 27.28 -8.99
CA LEU A 98 13.77 26.02 -9.56
C LEU A 98 14.95 26.25 -10.51
N VAL A 99 14.86 27.25 -11.40
CA VAL A 99 15.91 27.51 -12.38
C VAL A 99 17.03 28.36 -11.80
N LEU A 100 16.70 29.44 -11.10
CA LEU A 100 17.68 30.41 -10.62
C LEU A 100 18.43 29.92 -9.38
N ASP A 101 17.72 29.41 -8.38
CA ASP A 101 18.30 29.08 -7.07
C ASP A 101 18.75 27.62 -7.02
N VAL A 102 17.93 26.69 -7.51
CA VAL A 102 18.23 25.24 -7.43
C VAL A 102 19.20 24.81 -8.54
N LEU A 103 18.94 25.21 -9.79
CA LEU A 103 19.80 24.86 -10.92
C LEU A 103 20.93 25.87 -11.17
N GLY A 104 21.00 26.98 -10.42
CA GLY A 104 22.04 27.99 -10.58
C GLY A 104 22.04 28.66 -11.96
N ASN A 105 20.86 28.79 -12.58
CA ASN A 105 20.66 29.27 -13.94
C ASN A 105 21.36 28.41 -15.03
N ASP A 106 21.72 27.16 -14.72
CA ASP A 106 22.25 26.20 -15.69
C ASP A 106 21.17 25.19 -16.09
N THR A 107 20.74 25.27 -17.34
CA THR A 107 19.72 24.39 -17.93
C THR A 107 20.32 23.29 -18.81
N THR A 108 21.60 22.99 -18.64
CA THR A 108 22.24 21.87 -19.33
C THR A 108 21.63 20.54 -18.84
N PRO A 109 21.31 19.59 -19.73
CA PRO A 109 20.74 18.30 -19.36
C PRO A 109 21.50 17.59 -18.24
N ARG A 110 20.75 16.97 -17.33
CA ARG A 110 21.24 16.25 -16.17
C ARG A 110 20.87 14.78 -16.27
N ASP A 111 21.68 13.95 -15.65
CA ASP A 111 21.56 12.49 -15.58
C ASP A 111 21.08 11.99 -14.21
N TYR A 112 20.42 12.87 -13.44
CA TYR A 112 19.86 12.58 -12.12
C TYR A 112 18.46 13.17 -11.96
N VAL A 113 17.74 12.67 -10.96
CA VAL A 113 16.42 13.19 -10.55
C VAL A 113 16.61 14.19 -9.43
N LEU A 114 15.87 15.30 -9.50
CA LEU A 114 15.77 16.27 -8.42
C LEU A 114 14.53 15.97 -7.57
N TYR A 115 14.73 15.69 -6.29
CA TYR A 115 13.66 15.46 -5.33
C TYR A 115 13.44 16.73 -4.51
N LEU A 116 12.22 17.26 -4.53
CA LEU A 116 11.82 18.40 -3.72
C LEU A 116 11.36 17.88 -2.36
N GLU A 117 12.21 17.99 -1.33
CA GLU A 117 11.90 17.48 0.01
C GLU A 117 11.14 18.49 0.86
N SER A 118 11.41 19.78 0.66
CA SER A 118 10.68 20.89 1.28
C SER A 118 10.76 22.13 0.39
N SER A 119 10.17 23.25 0.82
CA SER A 119 10.18 24.52 0.06
C SER A 119 11.58 25.10 -0.19
N THR A 120 12.60 24.63 0.52
CA THR A 120 13.98 25.15 0.41
C THR A 120 15.03 24.04 0.35
N ASN A 121 14.65 22.78 0.55
CA ASN A 121 15.57 21.65 0.53
C ASN A 121 15.26 20.71 -0.63
N THR A 122 16.31 20.32 -1.34
CA THR A 122 16.26 19.37 -2.44
C THR A 122 17.29 18.26 -2.23
N SER A 123 17.04 17.11 -2.85
CA SER A 123 17.88 15.91 -2.78
C SER A 123 18.06 15.34 -4.17
N THR A 124 19.14 14.59 -4.39
CA THR A 124 19.38 13.78 -5.59
C THR A 124 19.30 12.28 -5.31
N ASP A 125 19.21 11.90 -4.04
CA ASP A 125 19.25 10.50 -3.60
C ASP A 125 17.85 9.89 -3.44
N GLY A 126 16.82 10.74 -3.30
CA GLY A 126 15.43 10.32 -3.10
C GLY A 126 14.66 11.25 -2.16
N CYS A 127 13.39 10.90 -1.93
CA CYS A 127 12.56 11.53 -0.92
C CYS A 127 12.84 10.92 0.46
N ASN A 128 13.64 11.59 1.29
CA ASN A 128 13.98 11.07 2.62
C ASN A 128 12.76 11.11 3.56
N GLY A 129 12.65 10.09 4.42
CA GLY A 129 11.61 10.03 5.45
C GLY A 129 10.25 9.50 4.99
N LEU A 130 10.10 9.14 3.70
CA LEU A 130 8.90 8.46 3.21
C LEU A 130 9.03 6.93 3.40
N PRO A 131 8.07 6.27 4.09
CA PRO A 131 8.22 4.89 4.55
C PRO A 131 8.24 3.82 3.45
N HIS A 132 7.72 4.16 2.26
CA HIS A 132 7.55 3.24 1.12
C HIS A 132 8.07 3.86 -0.18
N PHE A 133 9.06 4.74 -0.09
CA PHE A 133 9.71 5.29 -1.28
C PHE A 133 10.42 4.19 -2.06
N ASP A 134 10.03 4.00 -3.33
CA ASP A 134 10.64 3.03 -4.23
C ASP A 134 11.57 3.75 -5.22
N THR A 135 12.87 3.57 -5.00
CA THR A 135 13.92 4.16 -5.84
C THR A 135 13.92 3.61 -7.27
N ALA A 136 13.37 2.42 -7.51
CA ALA A 136 13.37 1.82 -8.85
C ALA A 136 12.43 2.60 -9.79
N ILE A 137 11.21 2.88 -9.34
CA ILE A 137 10.19 3.59 -10.14
C ILE A 137 10.41 5.11 -10.16
N TYR A 138 11.14 5.66 -9.18
CA TYR A 138 11.52 7.08 -9.15
C TYR A 138 12.97 7.33 -9.62
N SER A 139 13.64 6.33 -10.20
CA SER A 139 15.00 6.49 -10.73
C SER A 139 15.04 7.37 -11.98
N TYR A 140 16.20 7.98 -12.23
CA TYR A 140 16.44 8.75 -13.46
C TYR A 140 16.21 7.88 -14.70
N ASP A 141 16.79 6.68 -14.75
CA ASP A 141 16.68 5.78 -15.90
C ASP A 141 15.23 5.46 -16.20
N PHE A 142 14.43 5.10 -15.19
CA PHE A 142 13.02 4.74 -15.39
C PHE A 142 12.18 5.95 -15.85
N LEU A 143 12.31 7.09 -15.16
CA LEU A 143 11.48 8.27 -15.42
C LEU A 143 11.85 8.97 -16.73
N SER A 144 13.14 9.10 -17.03
CA SER A 144 13.61 9.70 -18.28
C SER A 144 13.23 8.84 -19.48
N GLN A 145 13.42 7.51 -19.39
CA GLN A 145 12.99 6.59 -20.44
C GLN A 145 11.48 6.63 -20.63
N GLY A 146 10.69 6.62 -19.55
CA GLY A 146 9.24 6.73 -19.64
C GLY A 146 8.78 8.02 -20.34
N TYR A 147 9.43 9.14 -20.05
CA TYR A 147 9.18 10.40 -20.75
C TYR A 147 9.54 10.32 -22.24
N GLU A 148 10.72 9.80 -22.57
CA GLU A 148 11.18 9.67 -23.96
C GLU A 148 10.27 8.74 -24.78
N ASP A 149 9.83 7.62 -24.20
CA ASP A 149 8.91 6.68 -24.84
C ASP A 149 7.55 7.34 -25.12
N MET A 150 7.01 8.11 -24.15
CA MET A 150 5.78 8.87 -24.36
C MET A 150 5.93 9.95 -25.43
N VAL A 151 7.01 10.74 -25.39
CA VAL A 151 7.29 11.77 -26.39
C VAL A 151 7.48 11.15 -27.77
N SER A 152 8.24 10.06 -27.88
CA SER A 152 8.48 9.37 -29.15
C SER A 152 7.17 8.88 -29.78
N SER A 153 6.23 8.45 -28.94
CA SER A 153 4.90 7.97 -29.34
C SER A 153 3.95 9.10 -29.73
N ILE A 154 4.11 10.32 -29.21
CA ILE A 154 3.12 11.41 -29.38
C ILE A 154 3.63 12.54 -30.28
N LYS A 155 4.95 12.67 -30.49
CA LYS A 155 5.58 13.79 -31.23
C LYS A 155 5.06 13.97 -32.66
N TYR A 156 4.54 12.93 -33.29
CA TYR A 156 3.97 13.04 -34.64
C TYR A 156 2.66 13.84 -34.66
N ASN A 157 1.93 13.86 -33.55
CA ASN A 157 0.71 14.65 -33.35
C ASN A 157 0.99 15.97 -32.63
N VAL A 158 1.92 15.97 -31.67
CA VAL A 158 2.28 17.16 -30.88
C VAL A 158 3.73 17.54 -31.22
N THR A 159 3.88 18.20 -32.37
CA THR A 159 5.20 18.56 -32.94
C THR A 159 6.05 19.40 -31.99
N THR A 160 5.42 20.21 -31.14
CA THR A 160 6.14 21.02 -30.14
C THR A 160 7.01 20.17 -29.21
N LEU A 161 6.61 18.94 -28.87
CA LEU A 161 7.42 18.06 -28.02
C LEU A 161 8.69 17.56 -28.71
N ALA A 162 8.71 17.51 -30.05
CA ALA A 162 9.88 17.06 -30.81
C ALA A 162 11.05 18.05 -30.70
N ASP A 163 10.74 19.33 -30.53
CA ASP A 163 11.72 20.42 -30.45
C ASP A 163 12.20 20.70 -29.03
N LEU A 164 11.77 19.88 -28.06
CA LEU A 164 12.16 19.99 -26.66
C LEU A 164 13.26 18.99 -26.31
N GLU A 165 14.10 19.39 -25.37
CA GLU A 165 15.15 18.59 -24.76
C GLU A 165 14.91 18.55 -23.25
N LEU A 166 14.99 17.35 -22.67
CA LEU A 166 14.86 17.15 -21.23
C LEU A 166 16.06 17.78 -20.53
N VAL A 167 15.80 18.70 -19.61
CA VAL A 167 16.83 19.31 -18.76
C VAL A 167 17.01 18.47 -17.51
N ILE A 168 15.92 18.22 -16.78
CA ILE A 168 15.93 17.43 -15.54
C ILE A 168 14.52 16.93 -15.23
N VAL A 169 14.46 15.76 -14.58
CA VAL A 169 13.22 15.22 -14.01
C VAL A 169 13.11 15.67 -12.55
N VAL A 170 11.98 16.26 -12.19
CA VAL A 170 11.70 16.74 -10.83
C VAL A 170 10.58 15.93 -10.20
N VAL A 171 10.83 15.40 -9.00
CA VAL A 171 9.87 14.67 -8.18
C VAL A 171 9.47 15.54 -6.99
N ASP A 172 8.18 15.78 -6.82
CA ASP A 172 7.66 16.49 -5.65
C ASP A 172 7.37 15.47 -4.53
N CYS A 173 8.19 15.49 -3.46
CA CYS A 173 8.03 14.55 -2.35
C CYS A 173 6.76 14.77 -1.53
N SER A 174 6.07 15.90 -1.70
CA SER A 174 4.76 16.16 -1.10
C SER A 174 3.58 15.59 -1.91
N PHE A 175 3.87 14.80 -2.96
CA PHE A 175 2.83 14.13 -3.72
C PHE A 175 2.10 13.11 -2.86
N SER A 176 0.79 13.26 -2.71
CA SER A 176 -0.01 12.50 -1.74
C SER A 176 0.12 10.96 -1.85
N GLN A 177 0.30 10.41 -3.05
CA GLN A 177 0.42 8.96 -3.25
C GLN A 177 1.83 8.49 -2.95
N LEU A 178 2.83 9.34 -3.21
CA LEU A 178 4.19 9.06 -2.80
C LEU A 178 4.30 9.06 -1.27
N GLU A 179 3.65 10.00 -0.59
CA GLU A 179 3.55 10.03 0.86
C GLU A 179 2.81 8.80 1.43
N ALA A 180 1.73 8.38 0.74
CA ALA A 180 0.95 7.20 1.12
C ALA A 180 1.66 5.87 0.78
N GLY A 181 2.70 5.89 -0.04
CA GLY A 181 3.35 4.67 -0.54
C GLY A 181 2.50 3.89 -1.54
N ASP A 182 1.61 4.56 -2.29
CA ASP A 182 0.75 3.93 -3.29
C ASP A 182 1.43 3.96 -4.67
N PRO A 183 1.87 2.81 -5.21
CA PRO A 183 2.51 2.74 -6.52
C PRO A 183 1.53 2.83 -7.69
N SER A 184 0.22 2.96 -7.43
CA SER A 184 -0.81 2.98 -8.47
C SER A 184 -0.85 4.31 -9.25
N GLU A 185 -0.19 5.36 -8.75
CA GLU A 185 0.02 6.61 -9.47
C GLU A 185 1.42 7.19 -9.26
N VAL A 186 2.04 7.61 -10.35
CA VAL A 186 3.31 8.32 -10.38
C VAL A 186 3.09 9.67 -11.04
N ARG A 187 3.59 10.74 -10.42
CA ARG A 187 3.57 12.08 -11.00
C ARG A 187 4.93 12.74 -10.88
N VAL A 188 5.43 13.23 -12.01
CA VAL A 188 6.72 13.89 -12.10
C VAL A 188 6.63 15.12 -13.00
N TYR A 189 7.59 16.01 -12.85
CA TYR A 189 7.66 17.30 -13.52
C TYR A 189 8.96 17.41 -14.29
N ASN A 190 8.88 17.31 -15.61
CA ASN A 190 10.04 17.39 -16.47
C ASN A 190 10.27 18.85 -16.84
N LEU A 191 11.38 19.41 -16.38
CA LEU A 191 11.84 20.69 -16.90
C LEU A 191 12.48 20.42 -18.26
N VAL A 192 11.98 21.09 -19.29
CA VAL A 192 12.46 20.94 -20.65
C VAL A 192 12.74 22.29 -21.28
N ARG A 193 13.67 22.33 -22.21
CA ARG A 193 14.05 23.54 -22.95
C ARG A 193 13.88 23.32 -24.45
N SER A 194 13.66 24.41 -25.19
CA SER A 194 13.71 24.32 -26.64
C SER A 194 15.14 24.06 -27.12
N ARG A 195 15.28 23.17 -28.12
CA ARG A 195 16.54 22.92 -28.83
C ARG A 195 17.00 24.11 -29.67
N ASN A 196 16.06 24.96 -30.11
CA ASN A 196 16.32 26.11 -30.96
C ASN A 196 16.70 27.36 -30.15
N ASP A 197 16.09 27.52 -28.98
CA ASP A 197 16.33 28.65 -28.08
C ASP A 197 16.31 28.15 -26.63
N ILE A 198 17.50 27.99 -26.05
CA ILE A 198 17.71 27.44 -24.71
C ILE A 198 17.11 28.32 -23.59
N SER A 199 16.73 29.57 -23.89
CA SER A 199 16.05 30.44 -22.94
C SER A 199 14.55 30.12 -22.80
N ASN A 200 13.98 29.40 -23.77
CA ASN A 200 12.58 28.96 -23.73
C ASN A 200 12.46 27.66 -22.92
N LEU A 201 12.05 27.82 -21.67
CA LEU A 201 11.76 26.72 -20.75
C LEU A 201 10.27 26.40 -20.65
N TYR A 202 9.98 25.13 -20.41
CA TYR A 202 8.64 24.59 -20.23
C TYR A 202 8.68 23.58 -19.08
N LEU A 203 7.59 23.49 -18.36
CA LEU A 203 7.38 22.41 -17.40
C LEU A 203 6.41 21.40 -18.01
N VAL A 204 6.82 20.15 -18.15
CA VAL A 204 5.97 19.06 -18.66
C VAL A 204 5.64 18.14 -17.52
N THR A 205 4.39 18.18 -17.06
CA THR A 205 3.89 17.26 -16.05
C THR A 205 3.58 15.93 -16.72
N VAL A 206 4.13 14.85 -16.17
CA VAL A 206 3.83 13.47 -16.56
C VAL A 206 3.09 12.82 -15.39
N SER A 207 1.90 12.30 -15.66
CA SER A 207 1.14 11.49 -14.71
C SER A 207 0.90 10.11 -15.29
N LEU A 208 1.35 9.07 -14.61
CA LEU A 208 1.12 7.67 -14.94
C LEU A 208 0.22 7.07 -13.88
N SER A 209 -0.86 6.42 -14.28
CA SER A 209 -1.80 5.79 -13.35
C SER A 209 -2.18 4.40 -13.83
N VAL A 210 -2.25 3.44 -12.91
CA VAL A 210 -2.81 2.11 -13.18
C VAL A 210 -4.31 2.20 -12.96
N GLN A 211 -5.08 2.05 -14.03
CA GLN A 211 -6.53 2.11 -14.00
C GLN A 211 -7.12 0.82 -14.56
N GLU A 212 -8.23 0.39 -13.99
CA GLU A 212 -9.04 -0.65 -14.63
C GLU A 212 -9.87 -0.02 -15.74
N TYR A 213 -9.71 -0.51 -16.97
CA TYR A 213 -10.48 -0.04 -18.11
C TYR A 213 -11.58 -1.04 -18.46
N GLU A 214 -12.72 -0.54 -18.89
CA GLU A 214 -13.83 -1.33 -19.44
C GLU A 214 -14.24 -0.69 -20.78
N GLN A 215 -14.04 -1.41 -21.88
CA GLN A 215 -14.52 -1.02 -23.20
C GLN A 215 -15.62 -1.99 -23.66
N ARG A 216 -16.87 -1.62 -23.33
CA ARG A 216 -18.06 -2.46 -23.54
C ARG A 216 -18.29 -2.84 -25.00
N ASP A 217 -18.11 -1.90 -25.92
CA ASP A 217 -18.33 -2.11 -27.36
C ASP A 217 -17.39 -3.17 -27.95
N HIS A 218 -16.27 -3.46 -27.29
CA HIS A 218 -15.30 -4.47 -27.71
C HIS A 218 -15.18 -5.64 -26.72
N ASN A 219 -16.02 -5.71 -25.69
CA ASN A 219 -15.94 -6.70 -24.61
C ASN A 219 -14.51 -6.83 -24.01
N LYS A 220 -13.78 -5.72 -23.92
CA LYS A 220 -12.42 -5.68 -23.35
C LYS A 220 -12.45 -5.06 -21.97
N HIS A 221 -11.81 -5.69 -21.01
CA HIS A 221 -11.63 -5.18 -19.66
C HIS A 221 -10.28 -5.64 -19.10
N GLY A 222 -9.75 -4.92 -18.12
CA GLY A 222 -8.52 -5.28 -17.42
C GLY A 222 -7.74 -4.07 -16.93
N PRO A 223 -6.53 -4.26 -16.40
CA PRO A 223 -5.65 -3.16 -16.03
C PRO A 223 -5.05 -2.49 -17.27
N ALA A 224 -5.01 -1.16 -17.28
CA ALA A 224 -4.29 -0.35 -18.24
C ALA A 224 -3.49 0.72 -17.51
N VAL A 225 -2.35 1.09 -18.08
CA VAL A 225 -1.61 2.28 -17.67
C VAL A 225 -2.11 3.45 -18.49
N LEU A 226 -2.65 4.48 -17.84
CA LEU A 226 -2.96 5.75 -18.47
C LEU A 226 -1.82 6.72 -18.18
N GLY A 227 -1.16 7.18 -19.24
CA GLY A 227 -0.17 8.26 -19.18
C GLY A 227 -0.72 9.56 -19.74
N MET A 228 -0.55 10.65 -18.99
CA MET A 228 -0.96 11.99 -19.38
C MET A 228 0.26 12.93 -19.40
N LEU A 229 0.44 13.64 -20.51
CA LEU A 229 1.41 14.74 -20.63
C LEU A 229 0.66 16.07 -20.62
N THR A 230 1.08 16.97 -19.74
CA THR A 230 0.57 18.35 -19.72
C THR A 230 1.74 19.31 -19.85
N THR A 231 1.73 20.14 -20.89
CA THR A 231 2.77 21.15 -21.11
C THR A 231 2.33 22.49 -20.51
N CYS A 232 3.13 23.03 -19.61
CA CYS A 232 2.94 24.35 -19.01
C CYS A 232 4.02 25.30 -19.53
N LYS A 233 3.57 26.35 -20.24
CA LYS A 233 4.37 27.53 -20.56
C LYS A 233 3.69 28.72 -19.91
N THR A 234 4.37 29.42 -19.03
CA THR A 234 3.90 30.74 -18.58
C THR A 234 4.18 31.77 -19.68
N ARG A 235 3.14 32.46 -20.11
CA ARG A 235 3.20 33.58 -21.06
C ARG A 235 3.17 34.89 -20.27
N MET A 236 3.99 35.85 -20.69
CA MET A 236 3.84 37.26 -20.29
C MET A 236 2.48 37.81 -20.73
#